data_AF-P39213-F1
#
_entry.id   AF-P39213-F1
#
_cell.length_a   1.000
_cell.length_b   1.000
_cell.length_c   1.000
_cell.angle_alpha   90.00
_cell.angle_beta   90.00
_cell.angle_gamma   90.00
#
_symmetry.space_group_name_H-M   'P 1'
#
loop_
_entity.id
_entity.type
_entity.pdbx_description
1 polymer ?
#
loop_
_entity_poly.entity_id
_entity_poly.type
_entity_poly.pdbx_seq_one_letter_code
_entity_poly.pdbx_strand_id
1 'polypeptide(L)'
;MICSPQNNTGAPMKKRNFSAEFKRESAQLVVDQNYTVADAAKAMDVGLSTMTRWVKQLRDERQGKTPKASPITPEQIEIRELRKKLQRIEMENEILKKATALLMSDSLNSSR
;
A
#
# COMPACT_ATOMS: atom_id res chain seq x y z
N MET A 1 -7.85 -0.02 40.45
CA MET A 1 -7.11 -1.15 39.86
C MET A 1 -7.57 -1.32 38.42
N ILE A 2 -6.73 -1.00 37.43
CA ILE A 2 -6.92 -1.46 36.05
C ILE A 2 -5.54 -1.85 35.56
N CYS A 3 -5.24 -3.15 35.61
CA CYS A 3 -3.99 -3.70 35.09
C CYS A 3 -4.00 -3.57 33.56
N SER A 4 -3.11 -2.76 33.01
CA SER A 4 -2.81 -2.78 31.57
C SER A 4 -2.11 -4.10 31.24
N PRO A 5 -2.60 -4.88 30.25
CA PRO A 5 -1.98 -6.15 29.90
C PRO A 5 -0.69 -5.88 29.11
N GLN A 6 0.44 -6.22 29.72
CA GLN A 6 1.74 -6.25 29.08
C GLN A 6 1.86 -7.53 28.25
N ASN A 7 1.33 -7.55 27.03
CA ASN A 7 1.59 -8.65 26.10
C ASN A 7 2.85 -8.35 25.27
N ASN A 8 4.02 -8.66 25.82
CA ASN A 8 5.30 -8.65 25.12
C ASN A 8 5.88 -10.07 25.03
N THR A 9 5.25 -10.93 24.23
CA THR A 9 5.82 -12.22 23.83
C THR A 9 6.74 -11.98 22.63
N GLY A 10 8.05 -11.91 22.88
CA GLY A 10 9.12 -11.64 21.91
C GLY A 10 9.37 -12.71 20.83
N ALA A 11 8.36 -13.51 20.47
CA ALA A 11 8.45 -14.39 19.31
C ALA A 11 8.31 -13.55 18.02
N PRO A 12 9.07 -13.85 16.95
CA PRO A 12 8.88 -13.22 15.65
C PRO A 12 7.48 -13.59 15.13
N MET A 13 6.49 -12.72 15.40
CA MET A 13 5.12 -12.96 14.97
C MET A 13 5.06 -12.98 13.45
N LYS A 14 4.62 -14.12 12.91
CA LYS A 14 4.25 -14.23 11.49
C LYS A 14 3.26 -13.09 11.19
N LYS A 15 3.68 -12.16 10.33
CA LYS A 15 2.85 -11.01 9.96
C LYS A 15 1.56 -11.55 9.34
N ARG A 16 0.43 -11.35 10.02
CA ARG A 16 -0.88 -11.69 9.47
C ARG A 16 -1.16 -10.76 8.30
N ASN A 17 -1.35 -11.34 7.12
CA ASN A 17 -1.70 -10.60 5.92
C ASN A 17 -3.21 -10.47 5.83
N PHE A 18 -3.68 -9.25 5.62
CA PHE A 18 -5.10 -8.96 5.41
C PHE A 18 -5.28 -8.32 4.03
N SER A 19 -6.39 -8.64 3.38
CA SER A 19 -6.76 -8.01 2.11
C SER A 19 -7.00 -6.52 2.30
N ALA A 20 -6.86 -5.74 1.21
CA ALA A 20 -7.15 -4.31 1.24
C ALA A 20 -8.61 -4.04 1.60
N GLU A 21 -9.52 -4.85 1.07
CA GLU A 21 -10.95 -4.81 1.35
C GLU A 21 -11.25 -5.02 2.84
N PHE A 22 -10.70 -6.07 3.45
CA PHE A 22 -10.89 -6.34 4.89
C PHE A 22 -10.40 -5.19 5.77
N LYS A 23 -9.23 -4.62 5.43
CA LYS A 23 -8.68 -3.47 6.15
C LYS A 23 -9.57 -2.24 6.02
N ARG A 24 -10.11 -2.01 4.82
CA ARG A 24 -11.01 -0.90 4.53
C ARG A 24 -12.30 -1.06 5.32
N GLU A 25 -12.97 -2.20 5.21
CA GLU A 25 -14.21 -2.50 5.92
C GLU A 25 -14.04 -2.32 7.44
N SER A 26 -12.97 -2.90 8.00
CA SER A 26 -12.63 -2.76 9.42
C SER A 26 -12.46 -1.29 9.85
N ALA A 27 -11.76 -0.50 9.04
CA ALA A 27 -11.57 0.92 9.32
C ALA A 27 -12.85 1.75 9.14
N GLN A 28 -13.75 1.33 8.23
CA GLN A 28 -15.05 1.98 8.01
C GLN A 28 -15.99 1.83 9.20
N LEU A 29 -15.91 0.75 9.99
CA LEU A 29 -16.65 0.64 11.26
C LEU A 29 -16.39 1.86 12.15
N VAL A 30 -15.13 2.31 12.22
CA VAL A 30 -14.74 3.46 13.04
C VAL A 30 -15.05 4.79 12.36
N VAL A 31 -14.72 4.92 11.07
CA VAL A 31 -14.80 6.21 10.36
C VAL A 31 -16.24 6.54 9.95
N ASP A 32 -17.00 5.55 9.51
CA ASP A 32 -18.34 5.74 8.94
C ASP A 32 -19.45 5.34 9.92
N GLN A 33 -19.24 4.29 10.73
CA GLN A 33 -20.26 3.76 11.65
C GLN A 33 -20.05 4.19 13.11
N ASN A 34 -19.09 5.09 13.37
CA ASN A 34 -18.80 5.67 14.69
C ASN A 34 -18.47 4.65 15.80
N TYR A 35 -17.96 3.46 15.44
CA TYR A 35 -17.41 2.54 16.45
C TYR A 35 -16.16 3.15 17.09
N THR A 36 -15.93 2.82 18.36
CA THR A 36 -14.62 3.09 18.95
C THR A 36 -13.58 2.18 18.30
N VAL A 37 -12.32 2.64 18.26
CA VAL A 37 -11.22 1.85 17.70
C VAL A 37 -11.06 0.52 18.44
N ALA A 38 -11.32 0.50 19.75
CA ALA A 38 -11.24 -0.71 20.56
C ALA A 38 -12.37 -1.69 20.24
N ASP A 39 -13.59 -1.21 20.02
CA ASP A 39 -14.72 -2.07 19.71
C ASP A 39 -14.61 -2.65 18.30
N ALA A 40 -14.20 -1.84 17.31
CA ALA A 40 -13.92 -2.33 15.97
C ALA A 40 -12.77 -3.36 15.96
N ALA A 41 -11.72 -3.14 16.76
CA ALA A 41 -10.62 -4.08 16.91
C ALA A 41 -11.08 -5.44 17.47
N LYS A 42 -11.94 -5.42 18.49
CA LYS A 42 -12.55 -6.64 19.05
C LYS A 42 -13.49 -7.31 18.06
N ALA A 43 -14.35 -6.55 17.39
CA ALA A 43 -15.34 -7.06 16.44
C ALA A 43 -14.70 -7.78 15.24
N MET A 44 -13.58 -7.24 14.75
CA MET A 44 -12.86 -7.78 13.58
C MET A 44 -11.71 -8.75 13.97
N ASP A 45 -11.59 -9.08 15.25
CA ASP A 45 -10.48 -9.88 15.81
C ASP A 45 -9.09 -9.38 15.38
N VAL A 46 -8.82 -8.08 15.50
CA VAL A 46 -7.51 -7.50 15.16
C VAL A 46 -6.89 -6.76 16.32
N GLY A 47 -5.57 -6.71 16.35
CA GLY A 47 -4.85 -5.93 17.37
C GLY A 47 -5.22 -4.43 17.31
N LEU A 48 -5.36 -3.81 18.48
CA LEU A 48 -5.74 -2.39 18.60
C LEU A 48 -4.82 -1.46 17.78
N SER A 49 -3.50 -1.67 17.86
CA SER A 49 -2.51 -0.88 17.12
C SER A 49 -2.67 -1.01 15.59
N THR A 50 -3.01 -2.22 15.13
CA THR A 50 -3.30 -2.51 13.73
C THR A 50 -4.55 -1.76 13.28
N MET A 51 -5.63 -1.81 14.06
CA MET A 51 -6.87 -1.09 13.77
C MET A 51 -6.64 0.43 13.72
N THR A 52 -5.95 1.00 14.73
CA THR A 52 -5.59 2.42 14.75
C THR A 52 -4.85 2.85 13.49
N ARG A 53 -3.91 2.02 13.02
CA ARG A 53 -3.16 2.29 11.80
C ARG A 53 -4.07 2.29 10.57
N TRP A 54 -4.99 1.34 10.45
CA TRP A 54 -5.92 1.28 9.32
C TRP A 54 -6.92 2.44 9.32
N VAL A 55 -7.43 2.83 10.49
CA VAL A 55 -8.29 4.01 10.64
C VAL A 55 -7.56 5.28 10.21
N LYS A 56 -6.33 5.47 10.68
CA LYS A 56 -5.49 6.61 10.26
C LYS A 56 -5.25 6.58 8.75
N GLN A 57 -4.89 5.42 8.22
CA GLN A 57 -4.65 5.25 6.79
C GLN A 57 -5.90 5.57 5.95
N LEU A 58 -7.08 5.09 6.35
CA LEU A 58 -8.33 5.38 5.64
C LEU A 58 -8.64 6.88 5.62
N ARG A 59 -8.43 7.58 6.74
CA ARG A 59 -8.59 9.04 6.83
C ARG A 59 -7.60 9.78 5.93
N ASP A 60 -6.33 9.38 5.95
CA ASP A 60 -5.29 9.99 5.13
C ASP A 60 -5.57 9.77 3.63
N GLU A 61 -5.96 8.56 3.22
CA GLU A 61 -6.29 8.24 1.83
C GLU A 61 -7.51 9.02 1.31
N ARG A 62 -8.55 9.19 2.14
CA ARG A 62 -9.72 10.03 1.82
C ARG A 62 -9.38 11.52 1.70
N GLN A 63 -8.30 11.97 2.33
CA GLN A 63 -7.76 13.31 2.17
C GLN A 63 -6.82 13.43 0.95
N GLY A 64 -6.75 12.40 0.10
CA GLY A 64 -5.88 12.37 -1.07
C GLY A 64 -4.40 12.16 -0.76
N LYS A 65 -4.03 11.88 0.50
CA LYS A 65 -2.63 11.63 0.85
C LYS A 65 -2.22 10.25 0.33
N THR A 66 -1.15 10.21 -0.46
CA THR A 66 -0.61 8.94 -0.95
C THR A 66 -0.01 8.14 0.22
N PRO A 67 -0.50 6.92 0.50
CA PRO A 67 0.05 6.10 1.56
C PRO A 67 1.43 5.57 1.17
N LYS A 68 2.38 5.58 2.12
CA LYS A 68 3.65 4.82 1.98
C LYS A 68 3.41 3.31 2.02
N ALA A 69 2.37 2.89 2.73
CA ALA A 69 1.96 1.49 2.86
C ALA A 69 1.09 1.07 1.67
N SER A 70 0.71 -0.21 1.63
CA SER A 70 -0.25 -0.68 0.62
C SER A 70 -1.59 0.02 0.79
N PRO A 71 -2.09 0.71 -0.25
CA PRO A 71 -3.34 1.44 -0.20
C PRO A 71 -4.52 0.50 0.09
N ILE A 72 -5.55 1.02 0.74
CA ILE A 72 -6.76 0.26 1.09
C ILE A 72 -8.02 0.77 0.37
N THR A 73 -8.01 2.00 -0.13
CA THR A 73 -9.06 2.53 -1.00
C THR A 73 -8.83 2.12 -2.46
N PRO A 74 -9.90 1.81 -3.22
CA PRO A 74 -9.80 1.43 -4.63
C PRO A 74 -9.08 2.47 -5.49
N GLU A 75 -9.39 3.75 -5.28
CA GLU A 75 -8.75 4.84 -6.02
C GLU A 75 -7.23 4.88 -5.80
N GLN A 76 -6.76 4.74 -4.55
CA GLN A 76 -5.31 4.73 -4.27
C GLN A 76 -4.64 3.44 -4.76
N ILE A 77 -5.36 2.31 -4.79
CA ILE A 77 -4.88 1.05 -5.39
C ILE A 77 -4.67 1.26 -6.90
N GLU A 78 -5.65 1.84 -7.59
CA GLU A 78 -5.57 2.14 -9.02
C GLU A 78 -4.44 3.11 -9.33
N ILE A 79 -4.30 4.22 -8.57
CA ILE A 79 -3.18 5.16 -8.71
C ILE A 79 -1.84 4.43 -8.61
N ARG A 80 -1.71 3.48 -7.67
CA ARG A 80 -0.47 2.71 -7.51
C ARG A 80 -0.20 1.79 -8.71
N GLU A 81 -1.22 1.13 -9.24
CA GLU A 81 -1.08 0.27 -10.41
C GLU A 81 -0.74 1.07 -11.67
N LEU A 82 -1.39 2.22 -11.86
CA LEU A 82 -1.11 3.12 -12.97
C LEU A 82 0.33 3.65 -12.89
N ARG A 83 0.81 4.07 -11.71
CA ARG A 83 2.22 4.47 -11.53
C ARG A 83 3.21 3.36 -11.88
N LYS A 84 2.91 2.11 -11.51
CA LYS A 84 3.74 0.95 -11.89
C LYS A 84 3.74 0.72 -13.41
N LYS A 85 2.58 0.85 -14.06
CA LYS A 85 2.46 0.72 -15.52
C LYS A 85 3.24 1.82 -16.23
N LEU A 86 3.10 3.07 -15.80
CA LEU A 86 3.87 4.19 -16.32
C LEU A 86 5.38 3.96 -16.19
N GLN A 87 5.86 3.58 -15.01
CA GLN A 87 7.28 3.29 -14.79
C GLN A 87 7.80 2.18 -15.71
N ARG A 88 7.01 1.12 -15.93
CA ARG A 88 7.35 0.05 -16.85
C ARG A 88 7.46 0.55 -18.29
N ILE A 89 6.48 1.33 -18.74
CA ILE A 89 6.45 1.91 -20.09
C ILE A 89 7.62 2.87 -20.29
N GLU A 90 7.95 3.71 -19.30
CA GLU A 90 9.11 4.59 -19.34
C GLU A 90 10.41 3.80 -19.48
N MET A 91 10.56 2.72 -18.70
CA MET A 91 11.72 1.83 -18.79
C MET A 91 11.82 1.15 -20.16
N GLU A 92 10.71 0.63 -20.69
CA GLU A 92 10.65 0.00 -22.02
C GLU A 92 11.01 1.02 -23.11
N ASN A 93 10.47 2.24 -23.04
CA ASN A 93 10.83 3.32 -23.96
C ASN A 93 12.31 3.69 -23.90
N GLU A 94 12.91 3.74 -22.71
CA GLU A 94 14.34 4.01 -22.57
C GLU A 94 15.20 2.86 -23.14
N ILE A 95 14.79 1.61 -22.96
CA ILE A 95 15.45 0.45 -23.58
C ILE A 95 15.37 0.55 -25.10
N LEU A 96 14.19 0.86 -25.65
CA LEU A 96 13.99 1.01 -27.10
C LEU A 96 14.86 2.12 -27.67
N LYS A 97 14.90 3.30 -27.04
CA LYS A 97 15.76 4.41 -27.46
C LYS A 97 17.24 4.01 -27.48
N LYS A 98 17.70 3.29 -26.45
CA LYS A 98 19.08 2.79 -26.38
C LYS A 98 19.37 1.77 -27.48
N ALA A 99 18.46 0.82 -27.72
CA ALA A 99 18.60 -0.15 -28.80
C ALA A 99 18.65 0.55 -30.17
N THR A 100 17.77 1.53 -30.42
CA THR A 100 17.80 2.33 -31.65
C THR A 100 19.12 3.07 -31.81
N ALA A 101 19.64 3.71 -30.76
CA ALA A 101 20.92 4.43 -30.81
C ALA A 101 22.11 3.49 -31.10
N LEU A 102 22.11 2.29 -30.52
CA LEU A 102 23.13 1.26 -30.79
C LEU A 102 23.07 0.80 -32.26
N LEU A 103 21.88 0.45 -32.76
CA LEU A 103 21.70 0.03 -34.15
C LEU A 103 22.13 1.11 -35.16
N MET A 104 21.80 2.38 -34.88
CA MET A 104 22.23 3.51 -35.71
C MET A 104 23.76 3.66 -35.68
N SER A 105 24.39 3.50 -34.52
CA SER A 105 25.85 3.57 -34.39
C SER A 105 26.55 2.44 -35.14
N ASP A 106 26.03 1.22 -35.09
CA ASP A 106 26.56 0.07 -35.83
C ASP A 106 26.45 0.26 -37.35
N SER A 107 25.36 0.86 -37.83
CA SER A 107 25.17 1.18 -39.25
C SER A 107 26.19 2.22 -39.77
N LEU A 108 26.55 3.20 -38.93
CA LEU A 108 27.53 4.24 -39.26
C LEU A 108 28.97 3.71 -39.19
N ASN A 109 29.27 2.80 -38.26
CA ASN A 109 30.59 2.19 -38.10
C ASN A 109 30.91 1.16 -39.19
N SER A 110 29.90 0.44 -39.69
CA SER A 110 30.08 -0.54 -40.79
C SER A 110 30.16 0.09 -42.18
N SER A 111 29.75 1.35 -42.33
CA SER A 111 29.83 2.10 -43.60
C SER A 111 31.15 2.88 -43.77
N ARG A 112 32.11 2.74 -42.86
CA ARG A 112 33.44 3.37 -42.91
C ARG A 112 34.52 2.32 -43.11
#